data_AF-A0A7J8CJY1-F1
#
_entry.id   AF-A0A7J8CJY1-F1
#
_cell.length_a   1.000
_cell.length_b   1.000
_cell.length_c   1.000
_cell.angle_alpha   90.00
_cell.angle_beta   90.00
_cell.angle_gamma   90.00
#
_symmetry.space_group_name_H-M   'P 1'
#
loop_
_entity.id
_entity.type
_entity.pdbx_description
1 polymer ?
#
loop_
_entity_poly.entity_id
_entity_poly.type
_entity_poly.pdbx_seq_one_letter_code
_entity_poly.pdbx_strand_id
1 'polypeptide(L)'
;MDPEGFGELLQQAEQLAAETEGISELPHVERNLQEIQQAGERLRSRTLTRTSQETADVKASVLLGSRGLDISHISQRLESLSAATTFEPLEPVKDTDIQGFLKNEKDNALLSAIEESRKRVRNEPKYRCQGAQVSEARARAQGPALLLSEFPRENSVGTLCL
;
A
#
# COMPACT_ATOMS: atom_id res chain seq x y z
N MET A 1 20.57 -21.23 -36.44
CA MET A 1 21.25 -21.37 -35.14
C MET A 1 22.00 -22.68 -35.23
N ASP A 2 23.23 -22.60 -35.71
CA ASP A 2 23.99 -23.76 -36.16
C ASP A 2 24.56 -24.50 -34.94
N PRO A 3 24.20 -25.79 -34.74
CA PRO A 3 24.57 -26.54 -33.55
C PRO A 3 26.09 -26.83 -33.47
N GLU A 4 26.80 -26.70 -34.59
CA GLU A 4 28.24 -26.94 -34.71
C GLU A 4 29.06 -25.86 -34.00
N GLY A 5 28.68 -24.58 -34.13
CA GLY A 5 29.36 -23.48 -33.45
C GLY A 5 29.19 -23.51 -31.93
N PHE A 6 28.11 -24.12 -31.44
CA PHE A 6 27.92 -24.34 -29.99
C PHE A 6 28.82 -25.45 -29.46
N GLY A 7 29.07 -26.50 -30.25
CA GLY A 7 30.01 -27.57 -29.91
C GLY A 7 31.45 -27.06 -29.77
N GLU A 8 31.88 -26.21 -30.70
CA GLU A 8 33.20 -25.55 -30.63
C GLU A 8 33.32 -24.65 -29.38
N LEU A 9 32.27 -23.89 -29.07
CA LEU A 9 32.25 -23.02 -27.90
C LEU A 9 32.30 -23.83 -26.59
N LEU A 10 31.58 -24.96 -26.54
CA LEU A 10 31.57 -25.87 -25.40
C LEU A 10 32.96 -26.48 -25.19
N GLN A 11 33.61 -26.93 -26.26
CA GLN A 11 34.96 -27.47 -26.22
C GLN A 11 35.98 -26.43 -25.74
N GLN A 12 35.86 -25.18 -26.21
CA GLN A 12 36.70 -24.06 -25.76
C GLN A 12 36.47 -23.76 -24.27
N ALA A 13 35.22 -23.77 -23.80
CA ALA A 13 34.88 -23.52 -22.41
C ALA A 13 35.41 -24.62 -21.47
N GLU A 14 35.32 -25.89 -21.87
CA GLU A 14 35.88 -27.03 -21.13
C GLU A 14 37.41 -26.95 -21.03
N GLN A 15 38.07 -26.56 -22.12
CA GLN A 15 39.52 -26.39 -22.15
C GLN A 15 40.00 -25.23 -21.26
N LEU A 16 39.32 -24.08 -21.31
CA LEU A 16 39.56 -22.95 -20.42
C LEU A 16 39.35 -23.32 -18.95
N ALA A 17 38.32 -24.11 -18.63
CA ALA A 17 38.05 -24.57 -17.27
C ALA A 17 39.20 -25.46 -16.73
N ALA A 18 39.68 -26.41 -17.53
CA ALA A 18 40.80 -27.28 -17.17
C ALA A 18 42.13 -26.52 -17.02
N GLU A 19 42.37 -25.51 -17.86
CA GLU A 19 43.56 -24.63 -17.74
C GLU A 19 43.52 -23.77 -16.47
N THR A 20 42.32 -23.40 -16.02
CA THR A 20 42.14 -22.56 -14.81
C THR A 20 42.28 -23.35 -13.51
N GLU A 21 42.04 -24.67 -13.51
CA GLU A 21 42.21 -25.55 -12.33
C GLU A 21 43.64 -25.58 -11.78
N GLY A 22 44.66 -25.26 -12.60
CA GLY A 22 46.07 -25.20 -12.18
C GLY A 22 46.50 -23.87 -11.55
N ILE A 23 45.64 -22.84 -11.57
CA ILE A 23 45.98 -21.48 -11.12
C ILE A 23 45.41 -21.28 -9.71
N SER A 24 46.28 -21.41 -8.70
CA SER A 24 45.95 -21.33 -7.26
C SER A 24 45.32 -19.99 -6.78
N GLU A 25 45.06 -19.03 -7.67
CA GLU A 25 44.62 -17.67 -7.33
C GLU A 25 43.14 -17.40 -7.67
N LEU A 26 42.46 -18.29 -8.40
CA LEU A 26 41.05 -18.13 -8.75
C LEU A 26 40.14 -19.01 -7.87
N PRO A 27 38.99 -18.49 -7.38
CA PRO A 27 38.06 -19.29 -6.60
C PRO A 27 37.60 -20.49 -7.42
N HIS A 28 37.77 -21.68 -6.83
CA HIS A 28 37.47 -22.95 -7.48
C HIS A 28 35.98 -23.01 -7.86
N VAL A 29 35.69 -23.43 -9.09
CA VAL A 29 34.31 -23.54 -9.58
C VAL A 29 33.64 -24.71 -8.85
N GLU A 30 32.90 -24.42 -7.78
CA GLU A 30 32.32 -25.44 -6.89
C GLU A 30 31.29 -26.37 -7.57
N ARG A 31 30.87 -26.08 -8.81
CA ARG A 31 29.90 -26.90 -9.56
C ARG A 31 30.21 -26.90 -11.05
N ASN A 32 30.38 -28.07 -11.62
CA ASN A 32 30.49 -28.28 -13.06
C ASN A 32 29.18 -27.83 -13.75
N LEU A 33 29.26 -27.33 -14.99
CA LEU A 33 28.10 -26.97 -15.83
C LEU A 33 27.02 -28.05 -15.86
N GLN A 34 27.41 -29.33 -15.90
CA GLN A 34 26.47 -30.45 -15.83
C GLN A 34 25.74 -30.55 -14.48
N GLU A 35 26.43 -30.26 -13.38
CA GLU A 35 25.83 -30.24 -12.04
C GLU A 35 24.88 -29.05 -11.86
N ILE A 36 25.22 -27.90 -12.45
CA ILE A 36 24.35 -26.73 -12.51
C ILE A 36 23.09 -27.04 -13.32
N GLN A 37 23.22 -27.71 -14.47
CA GLN A 37 22.08 -28.14 -15.28
C GLN A 37 21.16 -29.07 -14.51
N GLN A 38 21.70 -30.12 -13.88
CA GLN A 38 20.91 -31.05 -13.07
C GLN A 38 20.26 -30.35 -11.86
N ALA A 39 20.97 -29.44 -11.21
CA ALA A 39 20.40 -28.62 -10.13
C ALA A 39 19.27 -27.73 -10.64
N GLY A 40 19.41 -27.14 -11.84
CA GLY A 40 18.40 -26.35 -12.53
C GLY A 40 17.14 -27.17 -12.86
N GLU A 41 17.28 -28.39 -13.36
CA GLU A 41 16.15 -29.28 -13.64
C GLU A 41 15.44 -29.75 -12.36
N ARG A 42 16.19 -30.04 -11.31
CA ARG A 42 15.64 -30.34 -9.97
C ARG A 42 14.90 -29.14 -9.39
N LEU A 43 15.40 -27.92 -9.59
CA LEU A 43 14.74 -26.70 -9.14
C LEU A 43 13.48 -26.42 -9.97
N ARG A 44 13.56 -26.58 -11.31
CA ARG A 44 12.46 -26.37 -12.24
C ARG A 44 11.31 -27.32 -11.95
N SER A 45 11.59 -28.61 -11.73
CA SER A 45 10.58 -29.62 -11.37
C SER A 45 9.92 -29.32 -10.01
N ARG A 46 10.70 -28.92 -9.00
CA ARG A 46 10.17 -28.46 -7.70
C ARG A 46 9.35 -27.18 -7.81
N THR A 47 9.72 -26.28 -8.72
CA THR A 47 9.00 -25.01 -8.91
C THR A 47 7.70 -25.24 -9.67
N LEU A 48 7.70 -26.03 -10.74
CA LEU A 48 6.50 -26.37 -11.52
C LEU A 48 5.43 -27.06 -10.66
N THR A 49 5.85 -27.94 -9.75
CA THR A 49 4.94 -28.61 -8.80
C THR A 49 4.45 -27.70 -7.69
N ARG A 50 5.20 -26.64 -7.33
CA ARG A 50 4.80 -25.65 -6.31
C ARG A 50 3.93 -24.52 -6.86
N THR A 51 3.90 -24.33 -8.17
CA THR A 51 3.09 -23.33 -8.88
C THR A 51 1.78 -23.90 -9.44
N SER A 52 1.38 -25.12 -9.08
CA SER A 52 -0.01 -25.51 -9.35
C SER A 52 -0.90 -24.63 -8.48
N GLN A 53 -1.62 -23.71 -9.14
CA GLN A 53 -2.55 -22.74 -8.54
C GLN A 53 -3.43 -23.40 -7.47
N GLU A 54 -3.87 -24.62 -7.76
CA GLU A 54 -4.70 -25.45 -6.89
C GLU A 54 -4.03 -25.77 -5.54
N THR A 55 -2.72 -26.01 -5.52
CA THR A 55 -1.97 -26.24 -4.27
C THR A 55 -1.73 -24.97 -3.47
N ALA A 56 -1.70 -23.82 -4.13
CA ALA A 56 -1.60 -22.51 -3.46
C ALA A 56 -2.95 -22.15 -2.83
N ASP A 57 -4.06 -22.38 -3.54
CA ASP A 57 -5.40 -22.09 -3.07
C ASP A 57 -5.82 -23.00 -1.90
N VAL A 58 -5.43 -24.28 -1.93
CA VAL A 58 -5.64 -25.20 -0.79
C VAL A 58 -4.85 -24.74 0.43
N LYS A 59 -3.58 -24.33 0.27
CA LYS A 59 -2.76 -23.84 1.40
C LYS A 59 -3.29 -22.52 1.94
N ALA A 60 -3.69 -21.59 1.08
CA ALA A 60 -4.33 -20.34 1.48
C ALA A 60 -5.63 -20.64 2.25
N SER A 61 -6.40 -21.63 1.80
CA SER A 61 -7.63 -22.05 2.45
C SER A 61 -7.43 -22.58 3.85
N VAL A 62 -6.43 -23.44 4.04
CA VAL A 62 -6.08 -23.99 5.35
C VAL A 62 -5.55 -22.89 6.30
N LEU A 63 -4.70 -21.99 5.81
CA LEU A 63 -4.15 -20.89 6.62
C LEU A 63 -5.23 -19.92 7.09
N LEU A 64 -6.16 -19.56 6.22
CA LEU A 64 -7.26 -18.66 6.56
C LEU A 64 -8.28 -19.34 7.50
N GLY A 65 -8.59 -20.62 7.26
CA GLY A 65 -9.40 -21.43 8.17
C GLY A 65 -8.80 -21.53 9.57
N SER A 66 -7.47 -21.64 9.69
CA SER A 66 -6.78 -21.66 10.99
C SER A 66 -6.92 -20.36 11.80
N ARG A 67 -7.28 -19.25 11.14
CA ARG A 67 -7.56 -17.95 11.76
C ARG A 67 -9.06 -17.68 11.93
N GLY A 68 -9.89 -18.70 11.70
CA GLY A 68 -11.35 -18.63 11.82
C GLY A 68 -12.06 -18.03 10.60
N LEU A 69 -11.38 -17.91 9.45
CA LEU A 69 -11.97 -17.41 8.21
C LEU A 69 -12.35 -18.58 7.32
N ASP A 70 -13.66 -18.85 7.21
CA ASP A 70 -14.22 -19.83 6.27
C ASP A 70 -14.40 -19.19 4.89
N ILE A 71 -13.46 -19.46 3.99
CA ILE A 71 -13.46 -18.92 2.63
C ILE A 71 -14.62 -19.45 1.80
N SER A 72 -15.05 -20.70 2.00
CA SER A 72 -16.15 -21.28 1.23
C SER A 72 -17.44 -20.50 1.48
N HIS A 73 -17.70 -20.21 2.77
CA HIS A 73 -18.84 -19.42 3.19
C HIS A 73 -18.72 -17.93 2.81
N ILE A 74 -17.51 -17.34 2.87
CA ILE A 74 -17.28 -15.94 2.45
C ILE A 74 -17.44 -15.78 0.94
N SER A 75 -16.92 -16.72 0.13
CA SER A 75 -17.07 -16.72 -1.33
C SER A 75 -18.54 -16.88 -1.72
N GLN A 76 -19.28 -17.77 -1.07
CA GLN A 76 -20.73 -17.92 -1.28
C GLN A 76 -21.49 -16.64 -0.93
N ARG A 77 -21.12 -15.97 0.18
CA ARG A 77 -21.69 -14.67 0.53
C ARG A 77 -21.35 -13.60 -0.50
N LEU A 78 -20.11 -13.55 -0.98
CA LEU A 78 -19.67 -12.63 -2.04
C LEU A 78 -20.42 -12.85 -3.35
N GLU A 79 -20.64 -14.10 -3.75
CA GLU A 79 -21.46 -14.45 -4.92
C GLU A 79 -22.93 -14.03 -4.73
N SER A 80 -23.47 -14.19 -3.52
CA SER A 80 -24.82 -13.73 -3.18
C SER A 80 -24.94 -12.20 -3.10
N LEU A 81 -23.83 -11.51 -2.79
CA LEU A 81 -23.67 -10.06 -2.82
C LEU A 81 -23.34 -9.59 -4.25
N SER A 82 -24.20 -9.96 -5.19
CA SER A 82 -24.19 -9.38 -6.53
C SER A 82 -24.49 -7.88 -6.43
N ALA A 83 -23.59 -7.04 -6.96
CA ALA A 83 -23.75 -5.58 -7.02
C ALA A 83 -24.98 -5.10 -7.82
N ALA A 84 -25.77 -6.02 -8.39
CA ALA A 84 -26.99 -5.75 -9.13
C ALA A 84 -28.08 -5.05 -8.30
N THR A 85 -28.07 -5.15 -6.97
CA THR A 85 -29.07 -4.47 -6.13
C THR A 85 -28.71 -3.04 -5.76
N THR A 86 -27.52 -2.53 -6.15
CA THR A 86 -27.08 -1.16 -5.82
C THR A 86 -27.12 -0.22 -7.02
N PHE A 87 -27.27 -0.75 -8.23
CA PHE A 87 -27.39 0.03 -9.47
C PHE A 87 -28.70 -0.31 -10.18
N GLU A 88 -29.83 -0.13 -9.49
CA GLU A 88 -31.08 0.03 -10.23
C GLU A 88 -30.90 1.29 -11.10
N PRO A 89 -30.91 1.16 -12.44
CA PRO A 89 -30.80 2.32 -13.31
C PRO A 89 -31.96 3.25 -12.95
N LEU A 90 -31.63 4.45 -12.46
CA LEU A 90 -32.63 5.47 -12.15
C LEU A 90 -33.55 5.59 -13.36
N GLU A 91 -34.87 5.41 -13.14
CA GLU A 91 -35.83 5.62 -14.22
C GLU A 91 -35.58 7.00 -14.82
N PRO A 92 -35.36 7.12 -16.14
CA PRO A 92 -35.08 8.40 -16.75
C PRO A 92 -36.27 9.32 -16.47
N VAL A 93 -36.01 10.41 -15.75
CA VAL A 93 -37.00 11.44 -15.47
C VAL A 93 -37.57 11.90 -16.80
N LYS A 94 -38.86 11.67 -17.02
CA LYS A 94 -39.54 12.10 -18.24
C LYS A 94 -39.56 13.63 -18.29
N ASP A 95 -39.28 14.22 -19.45
CA ASP A 95 -39.18 15.69 -19.66
C ASP A 95 -40.43 16.52 -19.30
N THR A 96 -41.51 15.87 -18.85
CA THR A 96 -42.77 16.50 -18.41
C THR A 96 -42.97 16.52 -16.89
N ASP A 97 -42.07 15.88 -16.11
CA ASP A 97 -42.11 15.88 -14.65
C ASP A 97 -41.02 16.80 -14.05
N ILE A 98 -41.35 18.09 -13.99
CA ILE A 98 -40.49 19.13 -13.42
C ILE A 98 -40.14 18.82 -11.95
N GLN A 99 -41.05 18.19 -11.19
CA GLN A 99 -40.81 17.86 -9.79
C GLN A 99 -39.78 16.73 -9.66
N GLY A 100 -39.88 15.71 -10.51
CA GLY A 100 -38.87 14.65 -10.62
C GLY A 100 -37.49 15.20 -10.99
N PHE A 101 -37.43 16.13 -11.94
CA PHE A 101 -36.18 16.78 -12.35
C PHE A 101 -35.54 17.55 -11.20
N LEU A 102 -36.31 18.40 -10.51
CA LEU A 102 -35.80 19.19 -9.38
C LEU A 102 -35.32 18.32 -8.21
N LYS A 103 -36.03 17.22 -7.94
CA LYS A 103 -35.62 16.26 -6.91
C LYS A 103 -34.29 15.58 -7.28
N ASN A 104 -34.16 15.14 -8.53
CA ASN A 104 -32.95 14.52 -9.04
C ASN A 104 -31.76 15.49 -9.03
N GLU A 105 -31.95 16.75 -9.46
CA GLU A 105 -30.91 17.78 -9.38
C GLU A 105 -30.46 18.04 -7.94
N LYS A 106 -31.40 18.11 -6.99
CA LYS A 106 -31.08 18.26 -5.57
C LYS A 106 -30.26 17.07 -5.04
N ASP A 107 -30.65 15.85 -5.40
CA ASP A 107 -29.97 14.64 -4.96
C ASP A 107 -28.57 14.52 -5.60
N ASN A 108 -28.42 14.85 -6.88
CA ASN A 108 -27.13 14.88 -7.57
C ASN A 108 -26.20 15.98 -7.04
N ALA A 109 -26.74 17.16 -6.70
CA ALA A 109 -25.96 18.23 -6.08
C ALA A 109 -25.43 17.80 -4.70
N LEU A 110 -26.27 17.11 -3.91
CA LEU A 110 -25.85 16.57 -2.62
C LEU A 110 -24.77 15.49 -2.77
N LEU A 111 -24.95 14.55 -3.70
CA LEU A 111 -23.97 13.51 -3.99
C LEU A 111 -22.64 14.12 -4.45
N SER A 112 -22.68 15.11 -5.34
CA SER A 112 -21.49 15.82 -5.82
C SER A 112 -20.74 16.51 -4.69
N ALA A 113 -21.44 17.17 -3.77
CA ALA A 113 -20.83 17.82 -2.61
C ALA A 113 -20.16 16.81 -1.66
N ILE A 114 -20.78 15.64 -1.44
CA ILE A 114 -20.20 14.57 -0.63
C ILE A 114 -18.94 14.03 -1.30
N GLU A 115 -18.98 13.74 -2.60
CA GLU A 115 -17.82 13.23 -3.34
C GLU A 115 -16.67 14.24 -3.36
N GLU A 116 -16.99 15.52 -3.54
CA GLU A 116 -16.00 16.59 -3.48
C GLU A 116 -15.35 16.68 -2.10
N SER A 117 -16.13 16.59 -1.02
CA SER A 117 -15.60 16.58 0.36
C SER A 117 -14.67 15.38 0.59
N ARG A 118 -15.04 14.19 0.11
CA ARG A 118 -14.22 12.98 0.21
C ARG A 118 -12.95 13.09 -0.63
N LYS A 119 -13.03 13.68 -1.82
CA LYS A 119 -11.87 13.93 -2.69
C LYS A 119 -10.92 14.94 -2.05
N ARG A 120 -11.44 16.01 -1.43
CA ARG A 120 -10.65 16.99 -0.67
C ARG A 120 -9.90 16.33 0.48
N VAL A 121 -10.57 15.52 1.30
CA VAL A 121 -9.90 14.78 2.41
C VAL A 121 -8.88 13.77 1.89
N ARG A 122 -9.21 13.04 0.81
CA ARG A 122 -8.29 12.05 0.22
C ARG A 122 -7.04 12.70 -0.37
N ASN A 123 -7.20 13.85 -1.02
CA ASN A 123 -6.13 14.55 -1.72
C ASN A 123 -5.43 15.58 -0.83
N GLU A 124 -5.88 15.81 0.40
CA GLU A 124 -5.16 16.64 1.36
C GLU A 124 -3.81 15.96 1.69
N PRO A 125 -2.68 16.66 1.46
CA PRO A 125 -1.38 16.11 1.80
C PRO A 125 -1.25 15.99 3.33
N LYS A 126 -0.84 14.80 3.79
CA LYS A 126 -0.67 14.41 5.21
C LYS A 126 0.12 15.41 6.07
N TYR A 127 0.93 16.26 5.45
CA TYR A 127 1.81 17.24 6.10
C TYR A 127 1.07 18.50 6.56
N ARG A 128 -0.17 18.76 6.10
CA ARG A 128 -0.95 19.95 6.52
C ARG A 128 -1.47 19.82 7.95
N CYS A 129 -1.84 18.62 8.38
CA CYS A 129 -2.28 18.35 9.75
C CYS A 129 -1.12 18.49 10.76
N GLN A 130 0.12 18.17 10.36
CA GLN A 130 1.30 18.36 11.21
C GLN A 130 1.61 19.85 11.44
N GLY A 131 1.46 20.70 10.42
CA GLY A 131 1.67 22.15 10.57
C GLY A 131 0.64 22.82 11.50
N ALA A 132 -0.63 22.40 11.42
CA ALA A 132 -1.71 22.94 12.26
C ALA A 132 -1.58 22.49 13.73
N GLN A 133 -1.17 21.25 13.99
CA GLN A 133 -0.92 20.77 15.35
C GLN A 133 0.28 21.47 16.01
N VAL A 134 1.32 21.79 15.24
CA VAL A 134 2.51 22.52 15.74
C VAL A 134 2.21 23.99 16.03
N SER A 135 1.38 24.66 15.21
CA SER A 135 0.99 26.06 15.48
C SER A 135 0.03 26.18 16.66
N GLU A 136 -0.91 25.25 16.84
CA GLU A 136 -1.82 25.23 17.98
C GLU A 136 -1.08 24.89 19.30
N ALA A 137 -0.14 23.94 19.26
CA ALA A 137 0.74 23.66 20.41
C ALA A 137 1.63 24.86 20.76
N ARG A 138 2.14 25.60 19.76
CA ARG A 138 2.92 26.83 19.97
C ARG A 138 2.06 27.96 20.55
N ALA A 139 0.83 28.11 20.09
CA ALA A 139 -0.11 29.10 20.62
C ALA A 139 -0.55 28.80 22.07
N ARG A 140 -0.71 27.52 22.44
CA ARG A 140 -0.96 27.12 23.84
C ARG A 140 0.28 27.29 24.73
N ALA A 141 1.48 27.06 24.21
CA ALA A 141 2.73 27.32 24.93
C ALA A 141 2.98 28.83 25.12
N GLN A 142 2.49 29.65 24.19
CA GLN A 142 2.42 31.12 24.30
C GLN A 142 1.07 31.54 24.89
N GLY A 143 0.68 30.94 26.03
CA GLY A 143 -0.35 31.52 26.90
C GLY A 143 0.03 32.94 27.33
N PRO A 144 -0.92 33.73 27.87
CA PRO A 144 -0.80 35.18 27.97
C PRO A 144 0.31 35.60 28.94
N ALA A 145 1.51 35.82 28.40
CA ALA A 145 2.62 36.48 29.09
C ALA A 145 2.44 38.02 29.14
N LEU A 146 1.20 38.51 29.20
CA LEU A 146 0.85 39.93 29.24
C LEU A 146 -0.22 40.23 30.31
N LEU A 147 -0.08 39.70 31.52
CA LEU A 147 -0.95 40.13 32.63
C LEU A 147 -0.35 39.95 34.03
N LEU A 148 0.96 40.17 34.21
CA LEU A 148 1.58 40.31 35.54
C LEU A 148 2.67 41.40 35.59
N SER A 149 2.45 42.55 34.93
CA SER A 149 3.27 43.76 35.16
C SER A 149 2.51 44.94 35.74
N GLU A 150 1.31 44.73 36.27
CA GLU A 150 0.57 45.75 37.04
C GLU A 150 0.03 45.13 38.33
N PHE A 151 0.92 44.88 39.29
CA PHE A 151 0.54 44.86 40.70
C PHE A 151 1.05 46.16 41.35
N PRO A 152 0.18 46.92 42.04
CA PRO A 152 0.51 48.24 42.58
C PRO A 152 1.51 48.11 43.72
N ARG A 153 2.55 48.95 43.72
CA ARG A 153 3.40 49.15 44.89
C ARG A 153 2.66 50.03 45.90
N GLU A 154 1.93 49.41 46.81
CA GLU A 154 1.67 50.04 48.11
C GLU A 154 2.99 50.05 48.89
N ASN A 155 3.65 51.20 48.89
CA ASN A 155 4.62 51.57 49.92
C ASN A 155 4.22 52.95 50.46
N SER A 156 3.40 52.90 51.51
CA SER A 156 3.51 53.71 52.72
C SER A 156 4.08 55.13 52.55
N VAL A 157 3.22 56.09 52.19
CA VAL A 157 3.45 57.50 52.54
C VAL A 157 3.16 57.66 54.03
N GLY A 158 4.21 57.48 54.83
CA GLY A 158 4.26 57.99 56.19
C GLY A 158 5.41 58.96 56.26
N THR A 159 5.13 60.27 56.21
CA THR A 159 5.76 61.32 57.04
C THR A 159 5.01 62.63 56.80
N LEU A 160 4.28 63.01 57.85
CA LEU A 160 3.79 64.33 58.18
C LEU A 160 4.96 65.23 58.62
N CYS A 161 4.77 66.56 58.51
CA CYS A 161 5.56 67.67 59.08
C CYS A 161 6.89 67.96 58.35
N LEU A 162 7.22 69.19 57.90
CA LEU A 162 6.88 70.57 58.29
C LEU A 162 6.67 71.44 57.04
#